data_AF-A0A7X7YM69-F1
#
_entry.id   AF-A0A7X7YM69-F1
#
_cell.length_a   1.000
_cell.length_b   1.000
_cell.length_c   1.000
_cell.angle_alpha   90.00
_cell.angle_beta   90.00
_cell.angle_gamma   90.00
#
_symmetry.space_group_name_H-M   'P 1'
#
loop_
_entity.id
_entity.type
_entity.pdbx_description
1 polymer ?
#
loop_
_entity_poly.entity_id
_entity_poly.type
_entity_poly.pdbx_seq_one_letter_code
_entity_poly.pdbx_strand_id
1 'polypeptide(L)'
;MEFLALPLPEMIVSLEAQYRWEDALRCLRIWLQKDLDAALRRRLEYEIFRIARLQKSYVHDEKTAYSMLEEAIVDFSKEEFDRLVRERALDCIRKDDGLYFEKRFLPNLFFAFPDYVSRRRTVEESREKAKKHLESRLDALLRGEKPMRYRVIGRIQKRLKPSALEALEGRHGGLECWLPFPLEDLQQTKPALIAASAPEYTLPHRFSETRAIHMVSKSPNIVDFSVQFSYEISEIMSEVDPSSVSHLRAPMEDYLKEEPPHIVFTPYLRTLSREIV
;
A
#
# COMPACT_ATOMS: atom_id res chain seq x y z
N MET A 1 -1.99 -7.97 16.82
CA MET A 1 -3.32 -8.02 16.14
C MET A 1 -4.00 -9.38 16.34
N GLU A 2 -3.79 -10.04 17.48
CA GLU A 2 -4.26 -11.41 17.73
C GLU A 2 -5.77 -11.57 17.64
N PHE A 3 -6.54 -10.51 17.95
CA PHE A 3 -8.00 -10.51 17.83
C PHE A 3 -8.50 -10.84 16.41
N LEU A 4 -7.67 -10.65 15.37
CA LEU A 4 -8.01 -11.02 14.00
C LEU A 4 -8.00 -12.54 13.75
N ALA A 5 -7.30 -13.30 14.58
CA ALA A 5 -7.26 -14.77 14.50
C ALA A 5 -8.53 -15.42 15.09
N LEU A 6 -9.34 -14.67 15.84
CA LEU A 6 -10.64 -15.15 16.29
C LEU A 6 -11.52 -15.46 15.06
N PRO A 7 -12.42 -16.43 15.10
CA PRO A 7 -13.43 -16.61 14.06
C PRO A 7 -14.52 -15.53 14.16
N LEU A 8 -15.11 -15.14 13.04
CA LEU A 8 -16.34 -14.33 13.06
C LEU A 8 -17.52 -15.23 13.41
N PRO A 9 -18.60 -14.69 13.99
CA PRO A 9 -19.85 -15.42 14.10
C PRO A 9 -20.31 -15.94 12.73
N GLU A 10 -20.74 -17.20 12.67
CA GLU A 10 -21.08 -17.92 11.44
C GLU A 10 -22.07 -17.16 10.54
N MET A 11 -23.05 -16.49 11.15
CA MET A 11 -24.02 -15.66 10.43
C MET A 11 -23.36 -14.54 9.63
N ILE A 12 -22.34 -13.86 10.20
CA ILE A 12 -21.64 -12.77 9.52
C ILE A 12 -20.81 -13.33 8.36
N VAL A 13 -20.11 -14.45 8.58
CA VAL A 13 -19.35 -15.15 7.52
C VAL A 13 -20.26 -15.54 6.35
N SER A 14 -21.45 -16.07 6.65
CA SER A 14 -22.42 -16.47 5.64
C SER A 14 -22.96 -15.27 4.84
N LEU A 15 -23.25 -14.15 5.51
CA LEU A 15 -23.71 -12.93 4.84
C LEU A 15 -22.64 -12.33 3.93
N GLU A 16 -21.38 -12.31 4.36
CA GLU A 16 -20.25 -11.86 3.54
C GLU A 16 -20.03 -12.76 2.32
N ALA A 17 -20.10 -14.09 2.50
CA ALA A 17 -19.97 -15.05 1.40
C ALA A 17 -21.08 -14.89 0.33
N GLN A 18 -22.24 -14.38 0.74
CA GLN A 18 -23.36 -14.07 -0.15
C GLN A 18 -23.31 -12.65 -0.73
N TYR A 19 -22.29 -11.85 -0.37
CA TYR A 19 -22.14 -10.44 -0.73
C TYR A 19 -23.25 -9.53 -0.18
N ARG A 20 -23.92 -9.94 0.90
CA ARG A 20 -24.98 -9.18 1.57
C ARG A 20 -24.37 -8.22 2.60
N TRP A 21 -23.64 -7.23 2.08
CA TRP A 21 -22.78 -6.37 2.91
C TRP A 21 -23.55 -5.53 3.92
N GLU A 22 -24.70 -4.98 3.53
CA GLU A 22 -25.54 -4.19 4.44
C GLU A 22 -26.10 -5.03 5.58
N ASP A 23 -26.51 -6.27 5.27
CA ASP A 23 -26.98 -7.23 6.27
C ASP A 23 -25.87 -7.64 7.22
N ALA A 24 -24.66 -7.88 6.71
CA ALA A 24 -23.49 -8.17 7.54
C ALA A 24 -23.20 -7.01 8.51
N LEU A 25 -23.24 -5.76 8.03
CA LEU A 25 -23.06 -4.57 8.86
C LEU A 25 -24.17 -4.40 9.91
N ARG A 26 -25.43 -4.68 9.55
CA ARG A 26 -26.54 -4.69 10.51
C ARG A 26 -26.33 -5.75 11.59
N CYS A 27 -25.96 -6.96 11.18
CA CYS A 27 -25.68 -8.08 12.10
C CYS A 27 -24.54 -7.72 13.06
N LEU A 28 -23.44 -7.16 12.54
CA LEU A 28 -22.30 -6.70 13.35
C LEU A 28 -22.70 -5.67 14.41
N ARG A 29 -23.53 -4.69 14.05
CA ARG A 29 -24.02 -3.67 15.00
C ARG A 29 -24.89 -4.28 16.10
N ILE A 30 -25.74 -5.25 15.77
CA ILE A 30 -26.56 -5.97 16.76
C ILE A 30 -25.66 -6.79 17.70
N TRP A 31 -24.63 -7.46 17.18
CA TRP A 31 -23.67 -8.19 18.00
C TRP A 31 -22.94 -7.28 18.99
N LEU A 32 -22.51 -6.09 18.54
CA LEU A 32 -21.80 -5.12 19.39
C LEU A 32 -22.63 -4.56 20.56
N GLN A 33 -23.96 -4.67 20.51
CA GLN A 33 -24.85 -4.28 21.62
C GLN A 33 -24.87 -5.30 22.76
N LYS A 34 -24.38 -6.52 22.52
CA LYS A 34 -24.31 -7.58 23.53
C LYS A 34 -23.12 -7.36 24.46
N ASP A 35 -23.17 -8.04 25.61
CA ASP A 35 -21.99 -8.18 26.45
C ASP A 35 -21.01 -9.18 25.79
N LEU A 36 -19.86 -8.67 25.38
CA LEU A 36 -18.85 -9.41 24.62
C LEU A 36 -17.49 -9.20 25.28
N ASP A 37 -16.65 -10.23 25.22
CA ASP A 37 -15.24 -10.10 25.57
C ASP A 37 -14.54 -9.01 24.72
N ALA A 38 -13.54 -8.36 25.31
CA ALA A 38 -12.81 -7.24 24.70
C ALA A 38 -12.16 -7.61 23.36
N ALA A 39 -11.65 -8.84 23.22
CA ALA A 39 -11.02 -9.29 21.99
C ALA A 39 -12.05 -9.50 20.86
N LEU A 40 -13.21 -10.09 21.18
CA LEU A 40 -14.29 -10.27 20.22
C LEU A 40 -14.90 -8.92 19.81
N ARG A 41 -15.10 -7.99 20.75
CA ARG A 41 -15.57 -6.63 20.43
C ARG A 41 -14.64 -5.94 19.44
N ARG A 42 -13.33 -5.93 19.70
CA ARG A 42 -12.31 -5.37 18.78
C ARG A 42 -12.35 -6.00 17.40
N ARG A 43 -12.56 -7.31 17.33
CA ARG A 43 -12.68 -8.04 16.06
C ARG A 43 -13.88 -7.59 15.24
N LEU A 44 -15.06 -7.46 15.86
CA LEU A 44 -16.27 -7.01 15.16
C LEU A 44 -16.18 -5.54 14.74
N GLU A 45 -15.56 -4.68 15.56
CA GLU A 45 -15.30 -3.28 15.20
C GLU A 45 -14.37 -3.17 13.98
N TYR A 46 -13.29 -3.97 13.97
CA TYR A 46 -12.40 -4.05 12.80
C TYR A 46 -13.14 -4.55 11.57
N GLU A 47 -14.04 -5.52 11.73
CA GLU A 47 -14.83 -6.07 10.63
C GLU A 47 -15.70 -5.01 9.94
N ILE A 48 -16.36 -4.15 10.73
CA ILE A 48 -17.11 -3.00 10.20
C ILE A 48 -16.19 -2.08 9.37
N PHE A 49 -15.00 -1.77 9.89
CA PHE A 49 -14.02 -0.96 9.16
C PHE A 49 -13.55 -1.65 7.87
N ARG A 50 -13.30 -2.97 7.91
CA ARG A 50 -12.86 -3.77 6.77
C ARG A 50 -13.89 -3.76 5.65
N ILE A 51 -15.15 -4.06 5.95
CA ILE A 51 -16.25 -4.03 4.96
C ILE A 51 -16.40 -2.62 4.36
N ALA A 52 -16.39 -1.58 5.19
CA ALA A 52 -16.52 -0.20 4.70
C ALA A 52 -15.33 0.21 3.81
N ARG A 53 -14.11 -0.27 4.13
CA ARG A 53 -12.91 -0.01 3.32
C ARG A 53 -12.96 -0.79 2.01
N LEU A 54 -13.40 -2.04 2.04
CA LEU A 54 -13.56 -2.90 0.88
C LEU A 54 -14.50 -2.23 -0.13
N GLN A 55 -15.70 -1.83 0.28
CA GLN A 55 -16.67 -1.19 -0.62
C GLN A 55 -16.14 0.10 -1.26
N LYS A 56 -15.27 0.85 -0.59
CA LYS A 56 -14.63 2.06 -1.13
C LYS A 56 -13.56 1.77 -2.19
N SER A 57 -13.04 0.54 -2.27
CA SER A 57 -12.08 0.13 -3.30
C SER A 57 -12.78 -0.29 -4.59
N TYR A 58 -14.01 -0.79 -4.52
CA TYR A 58 -14.78 -1.27 -5.67
C TYR A 58 -15.85 -0.25 -6.06
N VAL A 59 -15.51 0.65 -6.99
CA VAL A 59 -16.30 1.85 -7.31
C VAL A 59 -16.94 1.83 -8.69
N HIS A 60 -16.42 1.04 -9.62
CA HIS A 60 -16.90 1.02 -11.00
C HIS A 60 -17.96 -0.06 -11.16
N ASP A 61 -19.16 0.29 -11.60
CA ASP A 61 -20.16 -0.70 -12.01
C ASP A 61 -19.76 -1.37 -13.33
N GLU A 62 -20.52 -2.41 -13.74
CA GLU A 62 -20.21 -3.16 -14.96
C GLU A 62 -20.20 -2.29 -16.23
N LYS A 63 -21.12 -1.33 -16.34
CA LYS A 63 -21.21 -0.44 -17.50
C LYS A 63 -19.99 0.47 -17.58
N THR A 64 -19.63 1.10 -16.46
CA THR A 64 -18.46 1.97 -16.36
C THR A 64 -17.18 1.18 -16.62
N ALA A 65 -17.06 -0.02 -16.05
CA ALA A 65 -15.89 -0.87 -16.24
C ALA A 65 -15.70 -1.29 -17.71
N TYR A 66 -16.80 -1.66 -18.38
CA TYR A 66 -16.78 -1.96 -19.81
C TYR A 66 -16.36 -0.74 -20.64
N SER A 67 -16.97 0.43 -20.42
CA SER A 67 -16.62 1.65 -21.15
C SER A 67 -15.15 2.04 -20.96
N MET A 68 -14.62 1.93 -19.74
CA MET A 68 -13.20 2.20 -19.48
C MET A 68 -12.26 1.26 -20.24
N LEU A 69 -12.63 -0.02 -20.44
CA LEU A 69 -11.85 -0.98 -21.22
C LEU A 69 -11.96 -0.72 -22.71
N GLU A 70 -13.16 -0.44 -23.21
CA GLU A 70 -13.44 -0.10 -24.60
C GLU A 70 -12.71 1.16 -25.05
N GLU A 71 -12.64 2.18 -24.18
CA GLU A 71 -11.86 3.40 -24.41
C GLU A 71 -10.35 3.16 -24.37
N ALA A 72 -9.88 2.19 -23.58
CA ALA A 72 -8.46 1.96 -23.37
C ALA A 72 -7.84 0.94 -24.34
N ILE A 73 -8.63 0.04 -24.92
CA ILE A 73 -8.19 -1.11 -25.72
C ILE A 73 -8.77 -1.00 -27.14
N VAL A 74 -7.94 -1.29 -28.15
CA VAL A 74 -8.35 -1.37 -29.56
C VAL A 74 -9.11 -2.68 -29.79
N ASP A 75 -10.22 -2.62 -30.53
CA ASP A 75 -11.06 -3.77 -30.89
C ASP A 75 -11.52 -4.62 -29.68
N PHE A 76 -11.90 -3.96 -28.59
CA PHE A 76 -12.43 -4.62 -27.41
C PHE A 76 -13.92 -4.97 -27.58
N SER A 77 -14.30 -6.21 -27.27
CA SER A 77 -15.67 -6.70 -27.43
C SER A 77 -16.32 -7.07 -26.09
N LYS A 78 -17.66 -7.18 -26.07
CA LYS A 78 -18.40 -7.59 -24.87
C LYS A 78 -18.11 -9.04 -24.48
N GLU A 79 -17.91 -9.92 -25.46
CA GLU A 79 -17.55 -11.33 -25.22
C GLU A 79 -16.19 -11.44 -24.53
N GLU A 80 -15.24 -10.57 -24.91
CA GLU A 80 -13.93 -10.51 -24.28
C GLU A 80 -14.03 -10.03 -22.83
N PHE A 81 -14.86 -9.02 -22.57
CA PHE A 81 -15.16 -8.57 -21.20
C PHE A 81 -15.76 -9.70 -20.36
N ASP A 82 -16.77 -10.39 -20.86
CA ASP A 82 -17.45 -11.46 -20.12
C ASP A 82 -16.51 -12.64 -19.84
N ARG A 83 -15.57 -12.93 -20.76
CA ARG A 83 -14.50 -13.91 -20.53
C ARG A 83 -13.58 -13.47 -19.39
N LEU A 84 -13.12 -12.23 -19.42
CA LEU A 84 -12.24 -11.67 -18.37
C LEU A 84 -12.89 -11.71 -16.98
N VAL A 85 -14.19 -11.45 -16.88
CA VAL A 85 -14.96 -11.57 -15.63
C VAL A 85 -15.08 -13.03 -15.21
N ARG A 86 -15.41 -13.95 -16.14
CA ARG A 86 -15.58 -15.38 -15.86
C ARG A 86 -14.30 -16.05 -15.36
N GLU A 87 -13.17 -15.70 -15.98
CA GLU A 87 -11.84 -16.19 -15.61
C GLU A 87 -11.27 -15.51 -14.35
N ARG A 88 -12.02 -14.57 -13.75
CA ARG A 88 -11.57 -13.74 -12.61
C ARG A 88 -10.27 -12.97 -12.89
N ALA A 89 -10.04 -12.60 -14.15
CA ALA A 89 -8.93 -11.73 -14.54
C ALA A 89 -9.19 -10.27 -14.13
N LEU A 90 -10.45 -9.87 -13.97
CA LEU A 90 -10.85 -8.58 -13.41
C LEU A 90 -11.27 -8.75 -11.95
N ASP A 91 -10.67 -7.97 -11.07
CA ASP A 91 -11.01 -7.95 -9.65
C ASP A 91 -12.36 -7.25 -9.45
N CYS A 92 -13.38 -8.03 -9.06
CA CYS A 92 -14.74 -7.56 -8.84
C CYS A 92 -15.39 -8.22 -7.62
N ILE A 93 -16.31 -7.49 -6.98
CA ILE A 93 -17.21 -8.00 -5.95
C ILE A 93 -18.66 -7.79 -6.38
N ARG A 94 -19.58 -8.58 -5.84
CA ARG A 94 -21.00 -8.31 -5.97
C ARG A 94 -21.45 -7.33 -4.88
N LYS A 95 -22.38 -6.45 -5.23
CA LYS A 95 -23.18 -5.61 -4.31
C LYS A 95 -24.65 -5.86 -4.61
N ASP A 96 -25.55 -5.27 -3.81
CA ASP A 96 -26.99 -5.53 -3.90
C ASP A 96 -27.58 -5.19 -5.28
N ASP A 97 -26.97 -4.26 -6.01
CA ASP A 97 -27.40 -3.74 -7.32
C ASP A 97 -26.58 -4.26 -8.52
N GLY A 98 -25.52 -5.05 -8.32
CA GLY A 98 -24.73 -5.61 -9.42
C GLY A 98 -23.27 -5.93 -9.11
N LEU A 99 -22.46 -6.07 -10.16
CA LEU A 99 -21.01 -6.27 -10.07
C LEU A 99 -20.28 -4.93 -10.01
N TYR A 100 -19.31 -4.83 -9.11
CA TYR A 100 -18.44 -3.68 -8.95
C TYR A 100 -16.98 -4.08 -9.04
N PHE A 101 -16.20 -3.28 -9.76
CA PHE A 101 -14.80 -3.50 -10.09
C PHE A 101 -13.88 -2.61 -9.25
N GLU A 102 -12.70 -3.13 -8.90
CA GLU A 102 -11.70 -2.42 -8.09
C GLU A 102 -11.17 -1.20 -8.86
N LYS A 103 -10.97 -0.05 -8.22
CA LYS A 103 -10.57 1.22 -8.87
C LYS A 103 -9.34 1.17 -9.80
N ARG A 104 -8.45 0.18 -9.66
CA ARG A 104 -7.23 -0.03 -10.45
C ARG A 104 -7.31 -1.28 -11.34
N PHE A 105 -8.50 -1.84 -11.57
CA PHE A 105 -8.69 -3.03 -12.40
C PHE A 105 -8.04 -2.89 -13.79
N LEU A 106 -8.15 -1.72 -14.43
CA LEU A 106 -7.60 -1.45 -15.76
C LEU A 106 -6.06 -1.45 -15.78
N PRO A 107 -5.35 -0.66 -14.93
CA PRO A 107 -3.89 -0.80 -14.79
C PRO A 107 -3.42 -2.21 -14.44
N ASN A 108 -4.16 -2.94 -13.62
CA ASN A 108 -3.82 -4.30 -13.22
C ASN A 108 -3.93 -5.27 -14.41
N LEU A 109 -4.95 -5.12 -15.27
CA LEU A 109 -5.10 -5.91 -16.49
C LEU A 109 -3.88 -5.73 -17.41
N PHE A 110 -3.46 -4.49 -17.67
CA PHE A 110 -2.28 -4.22 -18.50
C PHE A 110 -0.96 -4.71 -17.86
N PHE A 111 -0.90 -4.77 -16.53
CA PHE A 111 0.27 -5.31 -15.85
C PHE A 111 0.35 -6.84 -15.96
N ALA A 112 -0.77 -7.52 -15.77
CA ALA A 112 -0.82 -8.98 -15.73
C ALA A 112 -0.80 -9.63 -17.13
N PHE A 113 -1.40 -8.98 -18.13
CA PHE A 113 -1.61 -9.57 -19.46
C PHE A 113 -0.98 -8.72 -20.56
N PRO A 114 0.21 -9.09 -21.05
CA PRO A 114 0.93 -8.38 -22.11
C PRO A 114 0.13 -8.20 -23.41
N ASP A 115 -0.76 -9.15 -23.74
CA ASP A 115 -1.59 -9.11 -24.95
C ASP A 115 -2.54 -7.90 -25.00
N TYR A 116 -2.95 -7.37 -23.83
CA TYR A 116 -3.75 -6.15 -23.78
C TYR A 116 -2.88 -4.89 -23.86
N VAL A 117 -1.58 -4.97 -23.54
CA VAL A 117 -0.65 -3.85 -23.67
C VAL A 117 -0.42 -3.51 -25.14
N SER A 118 -0.30 -4.52 -26.01
CA SER A 118 -0.09 -4.30 -27.45
C SER A 118 -1.29 -3.62 -28.13
N ARG A 119 -2.50 -3.83 -27.62
CA ARG A 119 -3.75 -3.20 -28.08
C ARG A 119 -4.12 -1.92 -27.33
N ARG A 120 -3.24 -1.38 -26.49
CA ARG A 120 -3.56 -0.21 -25.66
C ARG A 120 -3.61 1.06 -26.52
N ARG A 121 -4.72 1.82 -26.46
CA ARG A 121 -4.91 3.07 -27.22
C ARG A 121 -4.03 4.22 -26.75
N THR A 122 -3.90 4.38 -25.43
CA THR A 122 -3.15 5.50 -24.84
C THR A 122 -2.02 4.97 -23.98
N VAL A 123 -0.78 5.28 -24.39
CA VAL A 123 0.42 4.98 -23.62
C VAL A 123 0.82 6.24 -22.87
N GLU A 124 0.93 6.15 -21.55
CA GLU A 124 1.57 7.21 -20.75
C GLU A 124 3.07 7.20 -21.05
N GLU A 125 3.52 8.06 -21.96
CA GLU A 125 4.92 8.09 -22.40
C GLU A 125 5.93 8.22 -21.25
N SER A 126 5.61 9.01 -20.23
CA SER A 126 6.49 9.22 -19.07
C SER A 126 6.70 7.93 -18.29
N ARG A 127 5.63 7.17 -18.10
CA ARG A 127 5.65 5.90 -17.38
C ARG A 127 6.40 4.82 -18.17
N GLU A 128 6.19 4.78 -19.48
CA GLU A 128 6.90 3.84 -20.36
C GLU A 128 8.39 4.17 -20.45
N LYS A 129 8.76 5.46 -20.56
CA LYS A 129 10.16 5.90 -20.51
C LYS A 129 10.81 5.51 -19.18
N ALA A 130 10.12 5.71 -18.05
CA ALA A 130 10.63 5.33 -16.73
C ALA A 130 10.82 3.80 -16.61
N LYS A 131 9.85 3.02 -17.11
CA LYS A 131 9.92 1.55 -17.13
C LYS A 131 11.11 1.07 -17.96
N LYS A 132 11.24 1.54 -19.22
CA LYS A 132 12.35 1.19 -20.10
C LYS A 132 13.71 1.57 -19.52
N HIS A 133 13.79 2.73 -18.84
CA HIS A 133 15.01 3.13 -18.15
C HIS A 133 15.38 2.16 -17.03
N LEU A 134 14.39 1.78 -16.19
CA LEU A 134 14.60 0.82 -15.11
C LEU A 134 15.03 -0.55 -15.66
N GLU A 135 14.33 -1.09 -16.66
CA GLU A 135 14.65 -2.38 -17.29
C GLU A 135 16.06 -2.36 -17.90
N SER A 136 16.40 -1.30 -18.63
CA SER A 136 17.74 -1.16 -19.20
C SER A 136 18.85 -1.09 -18.15
N ARG A 137 18.60 -0.45 -16.99
CA ARG A 137 19.56 -0.43 -15.88
C ARG A 137 19.66 -1.78 -15.18
N LEU A 138 18.56 -2.53 -15.05
CA LEU A 138 18.59 -3.89 -14.52
C LEU A 138 19.40 -4.82 -15.43
N ASP A 139 19.17 -4.80 -16.74
CA ASP A 139 19.92 -5.61 -17.71
C ASP A 139 21.42 -5.27 -17.70
N ALA A 140 21.76 -3.99 -17.58
CA ALA A 140 23.14 -3.52 -17.42
C ALA A 140 23.81 -4.12 -16.18
N LEU A 141 23.14 -4.06 -15.02
CA LEU A 141 23.65 -4.64 -13.78
C LEU A 141 23.79 -6.16 -13.86
N LEU A 142 22.83 -6.86 -14.48
CA LEU A 142 22.89 -8.30 -14.71
C LEU A 142 24.04 -8.73 -15.64
N ARG A 143 24.47 -7.84 -16.55
CA ARG A 143 25.66 -8.05 -17.39
C ARG A 143 26.99 -7.73 -16.69
N GLY A 144 26.96 -7.36 -15.41
CA GLY A 144 28.16 -7.08 -14.61
C GLY A 144 28.62 -5.62 -14.66
N GLU A 145 27.78 -4.68 -15.08
CA GLU A 145 28.08 -3.26 -14.90
C GLU A 145 28.21 -2.92 -13.40
N LYS A 146 29.10 -1.98 -13.08
CA LYS A 146 29.32 -1.57 -11.69
C LYS A 146 28.11 -0.80 -11.15
N PRO A 147 27.65 -1.11 -9.93
CA PRO A 147 26.57 -0.37 -9.29
C PRO A 147 26.87 1.12 -9.18
N MET A 148 25.90 1.95 -9.59
CA MET A 148 26.00 3.40 -9.53
C MET A 148 25.51 3.94 -8.18
N ARG A 149 25.98 5.16 -7.87
CA ARG A 149 25.50 5.94 -6.73
C ARG A 149 24.92 7.26 -7.22
N TYR A 150 23.74 7.59 -6.71
CA TYR A 150 23.01 8.78 -7.08
C TYR A 150 22.85 9.67 -5.86
N ARG A 151 23.10 10.97 -6.04
CA ARG A 151 22.78 11.97 -5.03
C ARG A 151 21.39 12.53 -5.31
N VAL A 152 20.47 12.30 -4.39
CA VAL A 152 19.10 12.80 -4.47
C VAL A 152 18.98 14.05 -3.61
N ILE A 153 18.35 15.09 -4.15
CA ILE A 153 17.94 16.29 -3.41
C ILE A 153 16.42 16.36 -3.49
N GLY A 154 15.76 16.19 -2.36
CA GLY A 154 14.31 16.19 -2.25
C GLY A 154 13.80 17.38 -1.45
N ARG A 155 12.60 17.86 -1.79
CA ARG A 155 11.84 18.82 -0.99
C ARG A 155 10.44 18.29 -0.77
N ILE A 156 10.02 18.24 0.48
CA ILE A 156 8.64 17.93 0.86
C ILE A 156 8.02 19.22 1.35
N GLN A 157 6.85 19.55 0.85
CA GLN A 157 6.10 20.73 1.27
C GLN A 157 4.65 20.35 1.57
N LYS A 158 4.15 20.84 2.69
CA LYS A 158 2.77 20.70 3.13
C LYS A 158 2.18 22.08 3.41
N ARG A 159 1.15 22.41 2.64
CA ARG A 159 0.33 23.62 2.82
C ARG A 159 -1.01 23.24 3.45
N LEU A 160 -1.40 23.98 4.49
CA LEU A 160 -2.75 23.89 5.04
C LEU A 160 -3.77 24.50 4.08
N LYS A 161 -4.93 23.86 3.94
CA LYS A 161 -6.03 24.38 3.12
C LYS A 161 -6.74 25.53 3.86
N PRO A 162 -7.33 26.51 3.15
CA PRO A 162 -8.09 27.61 3.77
C PRO A 162 -9.18 27.12 4.74
N SER A 163 -9.94 26.09 4.37
CA SER A 163 -10.98 25.51 5.23
C SER A 163 -10.45 24.91 6.54
N ALA A 164 -9.19 24.48 6.57
CA ALA A 164 -8.55 24.02 7.80
C ALA A 164 -8.09 25.19 8.68
N LEU A 165 -7.78 26.35 8.07
CA LEU A 165 -7.43 27.58 8.79
C LEU A 165 -8.68 28.21 9.42
N GLU A 166 -9.81 28.21 8.71
CA GLU A 166 -11.12 28.64 9.25
C GLU A 166 -11.52 27.80 10.48
N ALA A 167 -11.32 26.48 10.44
CA ALA A 167 -11.59 25.60 11.58
C ALA A 167 -10.61 25.82 12.77
N LEU A 168 -9.51 26.53 12.55
CA LEU A 168 -8.53 26.91 13.57
C LEU A 168 -8.75 28.34 14.09
N GLU A 169 -9.64 29.14 13.47
CA GLU A 169 -9.97 30.48 13.97
C GLU A 169 -10.48 30.40 15.42
N GLY A 170 -9.81 31.12 16.33
CA GLY A 170 -10.07 31.10 17.77
C GLY A 170 -9.18 30.15 18.60
N ARG A 171 -8.35 29.31 17.97
CA ARG A 171 -7.34 28.51 18.68
C ARG A 171 -6.00 29.25 18.71
N HIS A 172 -5.64 29.76 19.89
CA HIS A 172 -4.35 30.45 20.14
C HIS A 172 -3.21 29.45 20.44
N GLY A 173 -3.01 28.46 19.55
CA GLY A 173 -1.95 27.46 19.68
C GLY A 173 -0.95 27.53 18.53
N GLY A 174 0.32 27.18 18.80
CA GLY A 174 1.30 26.97 17.74
C GLY A 174 0.93 25.77 16.86
N LEU A 175 1.28 25.83 15.57
CA LEU A 175 1.12 24.72 14.64
C LEU A 175 2.35 23.82 14.71
N GLU A 176 2.12 22.52 14.82
CA GLU A 176 3.16 21.50 14.79
C GLU A 176 3.01 20.62 13.54
N CYS A 177 4.13 20.31 12.90
CA CYS A 177 4.16 19.49 11.69
C CYS A 177 5.26 18.45 11.76
N TRP A 178 4.91 17.21 11.44
CA TRP A 178 5.86 16.12 11.23
C TRP A 178 5.93 15.83 9.74
N LEU A 179 7.11 16.03 9.14
CA LEU A 179 7.38 15.63 7.76
C LEU A 179 8.37 14.47 7.75
N PRO A 180 8.18 13.46 6.88
CA PRO A 180 9.10 12.33 6.79
C PRO A 180 10.48 12.82 6.37
N PHE A 181 11.53 12.20 6.93
CA PHE A 181 12.91 12.52 6.64
C PHE A 181 13.68 11.24 6.30
N PRO A 182 14.60 11.25 5.31
CA PRO A 182 15.33 10.05 4.89
C PRO A 182 16.05 9.34 6.05
N LEU A 183 15.85 8.03 6.15
CA LEU A 183 16.56 7.13 7.07
C LEU A 183 17.85 6.61 6.44
N GLU A 184 18.86 6.34 7.25
CA GLU A 184 20.04 5.61 6.76
C GLU A 184 19.72 4.11 6.78
N ASP A 185 19.91 3.44 5.64
CA ASP A 185 19.56 2.04 5.40
C ASP A 185 20.54 1.43 4.37
N LEU A 186 20.39 0.15 4.04
CA LEU A 186 21.30 -0.59 3.17
C LEU A 186 21.54 0.10 1.81
N GLN A 187 20.48 0.64 1.19
CA GLN A 187 20.56 1.33 -0.09
C GLN A 187 20.83 2.84 0.04
N GLN A 188 20.49 3.43 1.19
CA GLN A 188 20.40 4.88 1.36
C GLN A 188 21.34 5.36 2.46
N THR A 189 22.29 6.23 2.11
CA THR A 189 23.34 6.68 3.02
C THR A 189 23.43 8.20 3.06
N LYS A 190 24.11 8.73 4.10
CA LYS A 190 24.40 10.15 4.29
C LYS A 190 23.17 11.09 4.17
N PRO A 191 22.05 10.80 4.85
CA PRO A 191 20.90 11.69 4.83
C PRO A 191 21.22 13.01 5.57
N ALA A 192 21.16 14.14 4.85
CA ALA A 192 21.51 15.47 5.35
C ALA A 192 20.35 16.46 5.17
N LEU A 193 20.13 17.29 6.19
CA LEU A 193 19.15 18.38 6.15
C LEU A 193 19.79 19.57 5.40
N ILE A 194 19.10 20.07 4.37
CA ILE A 194 19.52 21.25 3.61
C ILE A 194 18.82 22.49 4.14
N ALA A 195 17.49 22.42 4.30
CA ALA A 195 16.69 23.54 4.77
C ALA A 195 15.38 23.08 5.42
N ALA A 196 14.86 23.85 6.37
CA ALA A 196 13.53 23.69 6.95
C ALA A 196 12.82 25.06 6.95
N SER A 197 11.50 25.11 6.76
CA SER A 197 10.77 26.38 6.74
C SER A 197 10.46 26.94 8.13
N ALA A 198 10.49 26.10 9.17
CA ALA A 198 10.25 26.55 10.54
C ALA A 198 11.57 26.93 11.24
N PRO A 199 11.58 28.00 12.06
CA PRO A 199 12.76 28.42 12.80
C PRO A 199 13.13 27.44 13.92
N GLU A 200 12.13 26.80 14.54
CA GLU A 200 12.31 25.77 15.57
C GLU A 200 11.94 24.40 14.97
N TYR A 201 12.91 23.48 14.95
CA TYR A 201 12.69 22.10 14.51
C TYR A 201 13.52 21.11 15.35
N THR A 202 12.99 19.90 15.48
CA THR A 202 13.67 18.75 16.10
C THR A 202 13.81 17.65 15.05
N LEU A 203 15.04 17.16 14.86
CA LEU A 203 15.32 16.03 13.99
C LEU A 203 15.79 14.84 14.85
N PRO A 204 15.08 13.70 14.84
CA PRO A 204 15.50 12.51 15.57
C PRO A 204 16.90 12.03 15.16
N HIS A 205 17.57 11.34 16.08
CA HIS A 205 18.90 10.77 15.87
C HIS A 205 18.91 9.81 14.67
N ARG A 206 20.05 9.68 13.99
CA ARG A 206 20.18 8.89 12.74
C ARG A 206 19.80 7.40 12.87
N PHE A 207 19.86 6.85 14.08
CA PHE A 207 19.54 5.44 14.39
C PHE A 207 18.14 5.25 14.99
N SER A 208 17.26 6.26 14.87
CA SER A 208 15.87 6.12 15.32
C SER A 208 15.11 5.22 14.33
N GLU A 209 14.24 4.34 14.83
CA GLU A 209 13.41 3.44 14.00
C GLU A 209 12.50 4.22 13.02
N THR A 210 12.08 5.42 13.42
CA THR A 210 11.33 6.34 12.57
C THR A 210 12.00 7.70 12.57
N ARG A 211 12.03 8.35 11.41
CA ARG A 211 12.64 9.67 11.26
C ARG A 211 11.68 10.62 10.56
N ALA A 212 11.09 11.50 11.35
CA ALA A 212 10.31 12.63 10.88
C ALA A 212 10.89 13.90 11.51
N ILE A 213 11.08 14.94 10.71
CA ILE A 213 11.42 16.26 11.23
C ILE A 213 10.15 16.84 11.86
N HIS A 214 10.25 17.20 13.14
CA HIS A 214 9.21 17.93 13.86
C HIS A 214 9.50 19.42 13.73
N MET A 215 8.52 20.19 13.31
CA MET A 215 8.62 21.64 13.12
C MET A 215 7.51 22.33 13.90
N VAL A 216 7.86 23.39 14.63
CA VAL A 216 6.90 24.17 15.42
C VAL A 216 6.85 25.60 14.89
N SER A 217 5.65 26.10 14.62
CA SER A 217 5.40 27.51 14.37
C SER A 217 4.55 28.10 15.48
N LYS A 218 5.12 29.08 16.20
CA LYS A 218 4.39 29.93 17.16
C LYS A 218 3.59 31.04 16.46
N SER A 219 3.86 31.27 15.17
CA SER A 219 3.22 32.31 14.37
C SER A 219 2.01 31.74 13.63
N PRO A 220 0.82 32.34 13.77
CA PRO A 220 -0.39 31.96 13.02
C PRO A 220 -0.22 32.08 11.49
N ASN A 221 0.76 32.85 11.03
CA ASN A 221 0.99 33.15 9.62
C ASN A 221 1.80 32.06 8.87
N ILE A 222 2.46 31.13 9.56
CA ILE A 222 3.19 30.04 8.89
C ILE A 222 2.22 28.87 8.72
N VAL A 223 1.65 28.81 7.52
CA VAL A 223 0.73 27.75 7.08
C VAL A 223 1.38 26.75 6.11
N ASP A 224 2.66 26.99 5.80
CA ASP A 224 3.48 26.22 4.87
C ASP A 224 4.69 25.62 5.60
N PHE A 225 4.66 24.31 5.77
CA PHE A 225 5.78 23.53 6.29
C PHE A 225 6.53 22.90 5.14
N SER A 226 7.86 23.03 5.11
CA SER A 226 8.69 22.36 4.13
C SER A 226 10.03 21.94 4.71
N VAL A 227 10.53 20.82 4.22
CA VAL A 227 11.88 20.33 4.50
C VAL A 227 12.55 19.98 3.18
N GLN A 228 13.81 20.39 3.04
CA GLN A 228 14.68 20.02 1.95
C GLN A 228 15.83 19.19 2.50
N PHE A 229 16.13 18.08 1.86
CA PHE A 229 17.15 17.14 2.30
C PHE A 229 17.91 16.55 1.10
N SER A 230 19.07 15.97 1.38
CA SER A 230 19.76 15.12 0.42
C SER A 230 20.12 13.78 1.03
N TYR A 231 20.25 12.77 0.17
CA TYR A 231 20.83 11.48 0.52
C TYR A 231 21.53 10.88 -0.69
N GLU A 232 22.39 9.91 -0.46
CA GLU A 232 22.98 9.07 -1.51
C GLU A 232 22.22 7.75 -1.56
N ILE A 233 21.72 7.37 -2.74
CA ILE A 233 21.15 6.04 -2.99
C ILE A 233 22.07 5.25 -3.92
N SER A 234 22.35 4.01 -3.57
CA SER A 234 23.21 3.12 -4.36
C SER A 234 22.41 1.98 -4.96
N GLU A 235 22.75 1.60 -6.20
CA GLU A 235 22.31 0.32 -6.76
C GLU A 235 22.91 -0.82 -5.92
N ILE A 236 22.12 -1.87 -5.69
CA ILE A 236 22.57 -3.08 -5.00
C ILE A 236 22.38 -4.26 -5.94
N MET A 237 23.49 -4.95 -6.21
CA MET A 237 23.48 -6.29 -6.78
C MET A 237 24.15 -7.20 -5.76
N SER A 238 23.41 -8.19 -5.26
CA SER A 238 23.94 -9.20 -4.34
C SER A 238 24.03 -10.51 -5.09
N GLU A 239 25.24 -10.96 -5.37
CA GLU A 239 25.47 -12.33 -5.82
C GLU A 239 25.41 -13.24 -4.59
N VAL A 240 24.39 -14.10 -4.54
CA VAL A 240 24.28 -15.12 -3.49
C VAL A 240 25.01 -16.35 -3.98
N ASP A 241 26.19 -16.63 -3.41
CA ASP A 241 26.88 -17.91 -3.63
C ASP A 241 26.26 -18.97 -2.72
N PRO A 242 25.56 -19.99 -3.27
CA PRO A 242 24.91 -21.04 -2.47
C PRO A 242 25.88 -21.80 -1.57
N SER A 243 27.16 -21.92 -1.96
CA SER A 243 28.18 -22.62 -1.16
C SER A 243 28.66 -21.82 0.04
N SER A 244 28.46 -20.51 0.01
CA SER A 244 28.77 -19.56 1.10
C SER A 244 27.62 -19.39 2.09
N VAL A 245 26.44 -19.94 1.79
CA VAL A 245 25.27 -19.88 2.67
C VAL A 245 25.55 -20.74 3.89
N SER A 246 25.73 -20.09 5.05
CA SER A 246 25.91 -20.76 6.32
C SER A 246 24.59 -20.87 7.07
N HIS A 247 24.52 -21.80 8.03
CA HIS A 247 23.40 -21.86 8.97
C HIS A 247 23.23 -20.51 9.68
N LEU A 248 21.96 -20.12 9.87
CA LEU A 248 21.53 -18.89 10.54
C LEU A 248 22.40 -18.60 11.79
N ARG A 249 22.94 -17.37 11.89
CA ARG A 249 23.69 -16.90 13.07
C ARG A 249 22.91 -15.79 13.77
N ALA A 250 23.00 -15.78 15.11
CA ALA A 250 22.24 -14.93 16.04
C ALA A 250 20.74 -15.30 16.09
N PRO A 251 20.01 -15.00 17.20
CA PRO A 251 18.68 -15.56 17.41
C PRO A 251 17.68 -14.93 16.45
N MET A 252 17.50 -15.56 15.29
CA MET A 252 16.46 -15.22 14.32
C MET A 252 15.14 -15.92 14.62
N GLU A 253 15.06 -16.73 15.69
CA GLU A 253 13.86 -17.48 16.03
C GLU A 253 12.65 -16.54 16.19
N ASP A 254 12.87 -15.33 16.71
CA ASP A 254 11.83 -14.30 16.84
C ASP A 254 11.30 -13.76 15.50
N TYR A 255 12.08 -13.84 14.42
CA TYR A 255 11.67 -13.41 13.08
C TYR A 255 11.12 -14.57 12.23
N LEU A 256 11.35 -15.82 12.66
CA LEU A 256 10.93 -17.03 11.96
C LEU A 256 9.67 -17.67 12.57
N LYS A 257 9.17 -17.11 13.68
CA LYS A 257 7.94 -17.57 14.33
C LYS A 257 6.69 -17.21 13.52
N GLU A 258 5.65 -18.03 13.69
CA GLU A 258 4.32 -17.68 13.20
C GLU A 258 3.80 -16.43 13.92
N GLU A 259 3.15 -15.54 13.17
CA GLU A 259 2.50 -14.34 13.68
C GLU A 259 1.04 -14.31 13.24
N PRO A 260 0.12 -14.97 13.97
CA PRO A 260 -1.29 -14.97 13.63
C PRO A 260 -1.90 -13.56 13.64
N PRO A 261 -2.79 -13.23 12.69
CA PRO A 261 -3.27 -14.08 11.59
C PRO A 261 -2.42 -14.01 10.31
N HIS A 262 -1.36 -13.20 10.28
CA HIS A 262 -0.66 -12.79 9.05
C HIS A 262 0.30 -13.86 8.53
N ILE A 263 0.99 -14.57 9.42
CA ILE A 263 1.98 -15.60 9.09
C ILE A 263 1.62 -16.87 9.85
N VAL A 264 0.95 -17.82 9.20
CA VAL A 264 0.53 -19.10 9.78
C VAL A 264 0.82 -20.22 8.79
N PHE A 265 1.66 -21.19 9.16
CA PHE A 265 2.00 -22.32 8.29
C PHE A 265 0.99 -23.45 8.50
N THR A 266 -0.10 -23.39 7.72
CA THR A 266 -1.15 -24.42 7.72
C THR A 266 -0.57 -25.81 7.39
N PRO A 267 -1.22 -26.90 7.80
CA PRO A 267 -0.78 -28.25 7.43
C PRO A 267 -0.56 -28.42 5.92
N TYR A 268 -1.41 -27.80 5.10
CA TYR A 268 -1.25 -27.78 3.65
C TYR A 268 0.06 -27.11 3.21
N LEU A 269 0.36 -25.90 3.70
CA LEU A 269 1.60 -25.19 3.35
C LEU A 269 2.85 -25.97 3.77
N ARG A 270 2.81 -26.62 4.94
CA ARG A 270 3.90 -27.46 5.43
C ARG A 270 4.12 -28.70 4.56
N THR A 271 3.05 -29.33 4.08
CA THR A 271 3.14 -30.46 3.15
C THR A 271 3.64 -30.00 1.79
N LEU A 272 3.05 -28.96 1.20
CA LEU A 272 3.45 -28.41 -0.09
C LEU A 272 4.93 -28.01 -0.10
N SER A 273 5.43 -27.40 0.98
CA SER A 273 6.85 -27.04 1.12
C SER A 273 7.80 -28.23 1.03
N ARG A 274 7.37 -29.44 1.44
CA ARG A 274 8.19 -30.65 1.35
C ARG A 274 8.18 -31.29 -0.05
N GLU A 275 7.22 -30.90 -0.90
CA GLU A 275 7.10 -31.41 -2.26
C GLU A 275 7.86 -30.55 -3.28
N ILE A 276 8.04 -29.24 -2.99
CA ILE A 276 8.64 -28.28 -3.93
C ILE A 276 10.11 -27.92 -3.64
N VAL A 277 10.62 -28.23 -2.44
CA VAL A 277 12.03 -28.03 -2.02
C VAL A 277 12.74 -29.38 -2.02
#